data_AF-A0A4U2ZBC6-F1
#
_entry.id   AF-A0A4U2ZBC6-F1
#
_cell.length_a   1.000
_cell.length_b   1.000
_cell.length_c   1.000
_cell.angle_alpha   90.00
_cell.angle_beta   90.00
_cell.angle_gamma   90.00
#
_symmetry.space_group_name_H-M   'P 1'
#
loop_
_entity.id
_entity.type
_entity.pdbx_description
1 polymer ?
#
loop_
_entity_poly.entity_id
_entity_poly.type
_entity_poly.pdbx_seq_one_letter_code
_entity_poly.pdbx_strand_id
1 'polypeptide(L)' 'LIDVQPIRSIEQLNDMKWSLKRHCSDRDYILFLIGINTGLRVSDLLKMET' A
#
# COMPACT_ATOMS: atom_id res chain seq x y z
N LEU A 1 8.98 -16.95 13.70
CA LEU A 1 8.60 -15.53 13.75
C LEU A 1 9.02 -14.93 12.42
N ILE A 2 8.07 -14.53 11.57
CA ILE A 2 8.38 -13.91 10.29
C ILE A 2 8.67 -12.44 10.59
N ASP A 3 9.90 -12.03 10.35
CA ASP A 3 10.31 -10.64 10.54
C ASP A 3 9.79 -9.81 9.37
N VAL A 4 8.94 -8.82 9.65
CA VAL A 4 8.35 -7.96 8.62
C VAL A 4 9.25 -6.75 8.43
N GLN A 5 9.94 -6.73 7.30
CA GLN A 5 10.85 -5.64 6.92
C GLN A 5 10.16 -4.67 5.95
N PRO A 6 10.46 -3.36 6.04
CA PRO A 6 9.94 -2.38 5.09
C PRO A 6 10.48 -2.64 3.68
N ILE A 7 9.75 -2.18 2.67
CA ILE A 7 10.18 -2.24 1.26
C ILE A 7 11.42 -1.36 1.08
N ARG A 8 12.50 -1.92 0.52
CA ARG A 8 13.79 -1.21 0.33
C ARG A 8 14.19 -1.04 -1.13
N SER A 9 13.52 -1.73 -2.06
CA SER A 9 13.82 -1.64 -3.50
C SER A 9 12.60 -1.18 -4.30
N ILE A 10 12.90 -0.51 -5.42
CA ILE A 10 11.87 -0.05 -6.37
C ILE A 10 11.17 -1.25 -7.04
N GLU A 11 11.90 -2.35 -7.25
CA GLU A 11 11.35 -3.59 -7.81
C GLU A 11 10.26 -4.17 -6.92
N GLN A 12 10.53 -4.31 -5.61
CA GLN A 12 9.53 -4.74 -4.62
C GLN A 12 8.31 -3.82 -4.58
N LEU A 13 8.50 -2.51 -4.74
CA LEU A 13 7.40 -1.56 -4.82
C LEU A 13 6.54 -1.78 -6.07
N ASN A 14 7.16 -2.05 -7.21
CA ASN A 14 6.46 -2.31 -8.46
C ASN A 14 5.73 -3.65 -8.43
N ASP A 15 6.32 -4.68 -7.84
CA ASP A 15 5.67 -5.98 -7.63
C ASP A 15 4.42 -5.85 -6.77
N MET A 16 4.49 -5.04 -5.71
CA MET A 16 3.32 -4.74 -4.87
C MET A 16 2.23 -4.00 -5.66
N LYS A 17 2.61 -2.99 -6.47
CA LYS A 17 1.65 -2.29 -7.35
C LYS A 17 1.00 -3.24 -8.35
N TRP A 18 1.77 -4.16 -8.94
CA TRP A 18 1.26 -5.16 -9.87
C TRP A 18 0.29 -6.13 -9.18
N SER A 19 0.67 -6.64 -8.01
CA SER A 19 -0.15 -7.56 -7.22
C SER A 19 -1.48 -6.93 -6.81
N LEU A 20 -1.45 -5.69 -6.32
CA LEU A 20 -2.66 -4.94 -5.95
C LEU A 20 -3.59 -4.70 -7.15
N LYS A 21 -3.05 -4.38 -8.33
CA LYS A 21 -3.86 -4.25 -9.55
C LYS A 21 -4.43 -5.58 -10.05
N ARG A 22 -3.70 -6.68 -9.84
CA ARG A 22 -4.07 -8.01 -10.35
C ARG A 22 -5.08 -8.72 -9.46
N HIS A 23 -4.97 -8.53 -8.14
CA HIS A 23 -5.68 -9.32 -7.13
C HIS A 23 -6.63 -8.50 -6.25
N CYS A 24 -6.49 -7.17 -6.18
CA CYS A 24 -7.32 -6.31 -5.33
C CYS A 24 -8.15 -5.33 -6.18
N SER A 25 -9.05 -4.60 -5.52
CA SER A 25 -9.85 -3.56 -6.16
C SER A 25 -9.07 -2.25 -6.31
N ASP A 26 -9.49 -1.39 -7.23
CA ASP A 26 -8.86 -0.07 -7.47
C ASP A 26 -8.76 0.78 -6.20
N ARG A 27 -9.72 0.66 -5.28
CA ARG A 27 -9.70 1.31 -3.98
C ARG A 27 -8.43 0.96 -3.18
N ASP A 28 -8.06 -0.32 -3.13
CA ASP A 28 -6.94 -0.78 -2.32
C ASP A 28 -5.60 -0.34 -2.97
N TYR A 29 -5.57 -0.28 -4.29
CA TYR A 29 -4.46 0.30 -5.04
C TYR A 29 -4.29 1.81 -4.75
N ILE A 30 -5.39 2.57 -4.73
CA ILE A 30 -5.38 4.00 -4.38
C ILE A 30 -4.94 4.19 -2.92
N LEU A 31 -5.45 3.37 -2.00
CA LEU A 31 -5.08 3.43 -0.58
C LEU A 31 -3.58 3.17 -0.39
N PHE A 32 -3.03 2.20 -1.12
CA PHE A 32 -1.59 1.95 -1.14
C PHE A 32 -0.81 3.13 -1.70
N LEU A 33 -1.24 3.70 -2.84
CA LEU A 33 -0.60 4.87 -3.45
C LEU A 33 -0.60 6.09 -2.52
N ILE A 34 -1.71 6.38 -1.86
CA ILE A 34 -1.80 7.49 -0.91
C ILE A 34 -0.89 7.20 0.29
N GLY A 35 -0.95 5.98 0.86
CA GLY A 35 -0.14 5.59 2.01
C GLY A 35 1.36 5.71 1.75
N ILE A 36 1.87 5.25 0.60
CA ILE A 36 3.30 5.34 0.28
C ILE A 36 3.77 6.77 -0.02
N ASN A 37 2.92 7.64 -0.58
CA ASN A 37 3.29 9.02 -0.92
C ASN A 37 3.21 9.97 0.29
N THR A 38 2.32 9.67 1.24
CA THR A 38 2.07 10.52 2.42
C THR A 38 2.69 9.97 3.71
N GLY A 39 3.08 8.69 3.73
CA GLY A 39 3.58 8.00 4.92
C GLY A 39 2.50 7.72 5.97
N LEU A 40 1.22 7.86 5.62
CA LEU A 40 0.10 7.62 6.55
C LEU A 40 -0.18 6.13 6.72
N ARG A 41 -0.60 5.75 7.93
CA ARG A 41 -1.06 4.39 8.19
C ARG A 41 -2.43 4.19 7.57
N VAL A 42 -2.68 2.97 7.07
CA VAL A 42 -3.96 2.58 6.48
C VAL A 42 -5.13 2.85 7.42
N SER A 43 -4.96 2.63 8.72
CA SER A 43 -5.98 2.93 9.73
C SER A 43 -6.35 4.40 9.82
N ASP A 44 -5.43 5.31 9.54
CA ASP A 44 -5.68 6.75 9.58
C ASP A 44 -6.39 7.19 8.29
N LEU A 45 -6.04 6.56 7.16
CA LEU A 45 -6.72 6.78 5.88
C LEU A 45 -8.17 6.28 5.89
N LEU A 46 -8.45 5.14 6.55
CA LEU A 46 -9.81 4.59 6.65
C LEU A 46 -10.72 5.38 7.61
N LYS A 47 -10.13 6.15 8.53
CA LYS A 47 -10.87 7.03 9.45
C LYS A 47 -11.21 8.39 8.84
N MET A 48 -10.78 8.67 7.61
CA MET A 48 -11.32 9.79 6.84
C MET A 48 -12.74 9.44 6.39
N GLU A 49 -13.69 9.60 7.29
CA GLU A 49 -15.10 9.72 6.92
C GLU A 49 -15.30 11.10 6.30
N THR A 50 -15.95 11.13 5.14
CA THR A 50 -16.42 12.35 4.49
C THR A 50 -17.91 12.49 4.79
#